data_AF-A0A286DNW0-F1
#
_entry.id   AF-A0A286DNW0-F1
#
_cell.length_a   1.000
_cell.length_b   1.000
_cell.length_c   1.000
_cell.angle_alpha   90.00
_cell.angle_beta   90.00
_cell.angle_gamma   90.00
#
_symmetry.space_group_name_H-M   'P 1'
#
loop_
_entity.id
_entity.type
_entity.pdbx_description
1 polymer ?
#
loop_
_entity_poly.entity_id
_entity_poly.type
_entity_poly.pdbx_seq_one_letter_code
_entity_poly.pdbx_strand_id
1 'polypeptide(L)'
;MSNPFPSARTARRFVVDLAERVLATFVVALGGVFVAAEAADMFTVSFWEGAATACTAAAGSLVEGLLARLSDNPDSASTASRV
;
A
#
# COMPACT_ATOMS: atom_id res chain seq x y z
N MET A 1 2.27 -24.99 21.04
CA MET A 1 3.02 -25.00 19.77
C MET A 1 2.20 -24.22 18.76
N SER A 2 2.60 -23.00 18.42
CA SER A 2 2.00 -22.23 17.32
C SER A 2 2.43 -22.84 15.99
N ASN A 3 1.50 -23.03 15.06
CA ASN A 3 1.83 -23.52 13.73
C ASN A 3 2.81 -22.55 13.05
N PRO A 4 3.92 -23.04 12.46
CA PRO A 4 4.92 -22.19 11.81
C PRO A 4 4.39 -21.50 10.54
N PHE A 5 3.23 -21.93 10.03
CA PHE A 5 2.60 -21.36 8.85
C PHE A 5 1.27 -20.68 9.22
N PRO A 6 1.06 -19.42 8.77
CA PRO A 6 -0.21 -18.74 8.98
C PRO A 6 -1.33 -19.52 8.30
N SER A 7 -2.50 -19.57 8.96
CA SER A 7 -3.67 -20.19 8.34
C SER A 7 -4.00 -19.51 7.00
N ALA A 8 -4.58 -20.26 6.06
CA ALA A 8 -5.00 -19.70 4.76
C ALA A 8 -5.91 -18.46 4.93
N ARG A 9 -6.73 -18.42 5.98
CA ARG A 9 -7.58 -17.27 6.32
C ARG A 9 -6.76 -16.06 6.75
N THR A 10 -5.72 -16.25 7.55
CA THR A 10 -4.79 -15.19 7.99
C THR A 10 -3.99 -14.62 6.83
N ALA A 11 -3.48 -15.49 5.96
CA ALA A 11 -2.78 -15.07 4.74
C ALA A 11 -3.69 -14.25 3.81
N ARG A 12 -4.94 -14.70 3.60
CA ARG A 12 -5.91 -13.97 2.77
C ARG A 12 -6.23 -12.58 3.34
N ARG A 13 -6.49 -12.46 4.63
CA ARG A 13 -6.78 -11.16 5.28
C ARG A 13 -5.61 -10.19 5.12
N PHE A 14 -4.39 -10.66 5.33
CA PHE A 14 -3.20 -9.85 5.14
C PHE A 14 -3.05 -9.35 3.70
N VAL A 15 -3.25 -10.21 2.70
CA VAL A 15 -3.15 -9.80 1.29
C VAL A 15 -4.21 -8.76 0.93
N VAL A 16 -5.44 -8.92 1.43
CA VAL A 16 -6.53 -7.96 1.20
C VAL A 16 -6.21 -6.62 1.84
N ASP A 17 -5.80 -6.61 3.11
CA ASP A 17 -5.41 -5.40 3.84
C ASP A 17 -4.23 -4.67 3.16
N LEU A 18 -3.19 -5.42 2.77
CA LEU A 18 -2.06 -4.88 2.04
C LEU A 18 -2.47 -4.27 0.70
N ALA A 19 -3.35 -4.95 -0.05
CA ALA A 19 -3.85 -4.44 -1.31
C ALA A 19 -4.68 -3.16 -1.13
N GLU A 20 -5.57 -3.11 -0.14
CA GLU A 20 -6.35 -1.93 0.21
C GLU A 20 -5.43 -0.75 0.55
N ARG A 21 -4.37 -0.98 1.35
CA ARG A 21 -3.41 0.06 1.73
C ARG A 21 -2.61 0.58 0.54
N VAL A 22 -2.16 -0.31 -0.34
CA VAL A 22 -1.41 0.06 -1.56
C VAL A 22 -2.30 0.86 -2.52
N LEU A 23 -3.55 0.43 -2.73
CA LEU A 23 -4.51 1.15 -3.57
C LEU A 23 -4.87 2.51 -2.99
N ALA A 24 -5.11 2.61 -1.68
CA ALA A 24 -5.36 3.87 -1.00
C ALA A 24 -4.16 4.82 -1.14
N THR A 25 -2.94 4.32 -0.94
CA THR A 25 -1.70 5.10 -1.11
C THR A 25 -1.59 5.63 -2.54
N PHE A 26 -1.85 4.77 -3.53
CA PHE A 26 -1.83 5.16 -4.94
C PHE A 26 -2.84 6.27 -5.23
N VAL A 27 -4.11 6.11 -4.81
CA VAL A 27 -5.17 7.10 -5.08
C VAL A 27 -4.87 8.44 -4.42
N VAL A 28 -4.41 8.43 -3.16
CA VAL A 28 -4.05 9.66 -2.44
C VAL A 28 -2.84 10.34 -3.08
N ALA A 29 -1.79 9.58 -3.42
CA ALA A 29 -0.60 10.12 -4.06
C ALA A 29 -0.92 10.69 -5.46
N LEU A 30 -1.72 9.97 -6.25
CA LEU A 30 -2.17 10.41 -7.57
C LEU A 30 -2.98 11.71 -7.48
N GLY A 31 -3.95 11.74 -6.56
CA GLY A 31 -4.74 12.94 -6.29
C GLY A 31 -3.88 14.12 -5.85
N GLY A 32 -2.93 13.91 -4.93
CA GLY A 32 -2.01 14.96 -4.48
C GLY A 32 -1.12 15.51 -5.59
N VAL A 33 -0.58 14.62 -6.44
CA VAL A 33 0.26 15.02 -7.57
C VAL A 33 -0.55 15.80 -8.60
N PHE A 34 -1.77 15.37 -8.94
CA PHE A 34 -2.60 16.07 -9.92
C PHE A 34 -3.18 17.38 -9.42
N VAL A 35 -3.51 17.49 -8.12
CA VAL A 35 -3.85 18.76 -7.51
C VAL A 35 -2.68 19.74 -7.57
N ALA A 36 -1.45 19.27 -7.30
CA ALA A 36 -0.27 20.12 -7.34
C ALA A 36 0.19 20.50 -8.77
N ALA A 37 -0.02 19.61 -9.74
CA ALA A 37 0.45 19.79 -11.10
C ALA A 37 -0.57 20.50 -12.02
N GLU A 38 -1.79 20.78 -11.55
CA GLU A 38 -2.94 21.22 -12.37
C GLU A 38 -3.19 20.32 -13.61
N ALA A 39 -2.69 19.09 -13.57
CA ALA A 39 -2.64 18.17 -14.69
C ALA A 39 -3.97 17.41 -14.78
N ALA A 40 -4.98 18.02 -15.41
CA ALA A 40 -6.28 17.38 -15.66
C ALA A 40 -6.34 16.61 -16.98
N ASP A 41 -5.40 16.81 -17.90
CA ASP A 41 -5.43 16.22 -19.24
C ASP A 41 -4.65 14.90 -19.31
N MET A 42 -5.40 13.79 -19.35
CA MET A 42 -4.89 12.42 -19.43
C MET A 42 -4.18 12.07 -20.75
N PHE A 43 -4.27 12.93 -21.76
CA PHE A 43 -3.61 12.71 -23.06
C PHE A 43 -2.20 13.32 -23.12
N THR A 44 -1.73 13.93 -22.02
CA THR A 44 -0.40 14.52 -21.91
C THR A 44 0.60 13.59 -21.24
N VAL A 45 1.89 13.70 -21.61
CA VAL A 45 2.97 12.91 -20.99
C VAL A 45 3.08 13.21 -19.49
N SER A 46 2.92 14.48 -19.10
CA SER A 46 3.01 14.94 -17.70
C SER A 46 1.97 14.29 -16.78
N PHE A 47 0.79 13.93 -17.31
CA PHE A 47 -0.20 13.17 -16.55
C PHE A 47 0.33 11.77 -16.17
N TRP A 48 0.94 11.07 -17.13
CA TRP A 48 1.48 9.73 -16.90
C TRP A 48 2.75 9.75 -16.05
N GLU A 49 3.56 10.82 -16.11
CA GLU A 49 4.66 11.06 -15.19
C GLU A 49 4.15 11.24 -13.74
N GLY A 50 3.05 11.98 -13.57
CA GLY A 50 2.40 12.13 -12.27
C GLY A 50 1.85 10.80 -11.75
N ALA A 51 1.23 10.00 -12.62
CA ALA A 51 0.78 8.65 -12.28
C ALA A 51 1.93 7.70 -11.91
N ALA A 52 3.06 7.77 -12.62
CA ALA A 52 4.25 7.00 -12.30
C ALA A 52 4.85 7.38 -10.92
N THR A 53 4.78 8.66 -10.56
CA THR A 53 5.17 9.15 -9.24
C THR A 53 4.29 8.54 -8.14
N ALA A 54 2.98 8.51 -8.35
CA ALA A 54 2.05 7.85 -7.43
C ALA A 54 2.28 6.33 -7.32
N CYS A 55 2.60 5.66 -8.43
CA CYS A 55 3.00 4.25 -8.44
C CYS A 55 4.26 4.01 -7.60
N THR A 56 5.23 4.93 -7.63
CA THR A 56 6.46 4.83 -6.83
C THR A 56 6.16 4.89 -5.33
N ALA A 57 5.27 5.80 -4.92
CA ALA A 57 4.80 5.86 -3.53
C ALA A 57 4.06 4.57 -3.11
N ALA A 58 3.19 4.05 -3.98
CA ALA A 58 2.47 2.80 -3.73
C ALA A 58 3.41 1.58 -3.63
N ALA A 59 4.46 1.53 -4.46
CA ALA A 59 5.50 0.51 -4.38
C ALA A 59 6.26 0.58 -3.04
N GLY A 60 6.55 1.78 -2.55
CA GLY A 60 7.13 1.98 -1.21
C GLY A 60 6.23 1.41 -0.10
N SER A 61 4.93 1.71 -0.14
CA SER A 61 3.94 1.18 0.83
C SER A 61 3.81 -0.34 0.76
N LEU A 62 3.92 -0.93 -0.43
CA LEU A 62 3.94 -2.38 -0.62
C LEU A 62 5.19 -3.00 0.01
N VAL A 63 6.38 -2.44 -0.27
CA VAL A 63 7.65 -2.92 0.28
C VAL A 63 7.64 -2.83 1.81
N GLU A 64 7.17 -1.71 2.37
CA GLU A 64 7.02 -1.55 3.82
C GLU A 64 6.08 -2.61 4.42
N GLY A 65 4.93 -2.86 3.80
CA GLY A 65 3.98 -3.89 4.27
C GLY A 65 4.54 -5.31 4.19
N LEU A 66 5.39 -5.61 3.20
CA LEU A 66 6.11 -6.88 3.11
C LEU A 66 7.20 -6.99 4.17
N LEU A 67 7.97 -5.93 4.40
CA LEU A 67 9.01 -5.88 5.43
C LEU A 67 8.42 -6.00 6.84
N ALA A 68 7.26 -5.39 7.09
CA ALA A 68 6.52 -5.51 8.35
C ALA A 68 6.12 -6.95 8.65
N ARG A 69 5.76 -7.73 7.60
CA ARG A 69 5.46 -9.15 7.74
C ARG A 69 6.70 -10.01 7.97
N LEU A 70 7.83 -9.67 7.36
CA LEU A 70 9.10 -10.41 7.53
C LEU A 70 9.77 -10.13 8.87
N SER A 71 9.53 -8.95 9.44
CA SER A 71 10.16 -8.54 10.70
C SER A 71 9.48 -9.15 11.94
N ASP A 72 8.38 -9.90 11.76
CA ASP A 72 7.58 -10.54 12.81
C ASP A 72 7.47 -9.69 14.08
N ASN A 73 7.31 -8.37 13.90
CA ASN A 73 7.34 -7.40 14.98
C ASN A 73 5.90 -7.16 15.41
N PRO A 74 5.42 -7.82 16.48
CA PRO A 74 4.03 -7.72 16.93
C PRO A 74 3.65 -6.29 17.35
N ASP A 75 4.64 -5.41 17.54
CA ASP A 75 4.48 -4.05 18.05
C ASP A 75 4.47 -2.96 16.96
N SER A 76 4.62 -3.28 15.67
CA SER A 76 4.70 -2.26 14.60
C SER A 76 3.55 -2.26 13.58
N ALA A 77 2.54 -3.10 13.75
CA ALA A 77 1.38 -3.15 12.84
C ALA A 77 0.06 -3.50 13.54
N SER A 78 -0.12 -3.08 14.80
CA SER A 78 -1.40 -3.22 15.49
C SER A 78 -2.36 -2.08 15.15
N THR A 79 -3.05 -2.18 14.02
CA THR A 79 -4.42 -1.65 13.83
C THR A 79 -5.48 -2.75 13.85
N ALA A 80 -5.11 -3.96 14.25
CA ALA A 80 -6.08 -4.94 14.75
C ALA A 80 -6.11 -4.83 16.28
N SER A 81 -7.15 -4.16 16.79
CA SER A 81 -7.52 -4.25 18.21
C SER A 81 -7.52 -5.72 18.64
N ARG A 82 -6.58 -6.11 19.48
CA ARG A 82 -6.71 -7.35 20.26
C ARG A 82 -7.75 -7.09 21.34
N VAL A 83 -9.03 -7.26 20.97
CA VAL A 83 -10.14 -7.52 21.89
C VAL A 83 -10.87 -8.74 21.37
#